data_AF-A0A846GPM1-F1
#
_entry.id   AF-A0A846GPM1-F1
#
_cell.length_a   1.000
_cell.length_b   1.000
_cell.length_c   1.000
_cell.angle_alpha   90.00
_cell.angle_beta   90.00
_cell.angle_gamma   90.00
#
_symmetry.space_group_name_H-M   'P 1'
#
loop_
_entity.id
_entity.type
_entity.pdbx_description
1 polymer ?
#
loop_
_entity_poly.entity_id
_entity_poly.type
_entity_poly.pdbx_seq_one_letter_code
_entity_poly.pdbx_strand_id
1 'polypeptide(L)'
;MYIQLTWEDPETGELKKPVLRPPIAVGRENDHLPEHLAGQSVSHLVLLDKEISRYHALITVANTQLYITDRSANGTFINGRKIRSGIQPFSSKDTLRIGPYKITATLKRENDLNATAQNFDQTSLLGEKSVTNSLPKNKPVVWLIGLVVLLIMGVGTWFVVSGLLEGLKPGMQDEKNDSSTNLERVVHNS
;
A
#
# COMPACT_ATOMS: atom_id res chain seq x y z
N MET A 1 -18.53 -3.08 15.98
CA MET A 1 -18.05 -4.48 15.80
C MET A 1 -17.56 -4.60 14.37
N TYR A 2 -16.44 -5.27 14.16
CA TYR A 2 -15.80 -5.42 12.86
C TYR A 2 -15.39 -6.87 12.63
N ILE A 3 -15.18 -7.24 11.38
CA ILE A 3 -14.59 -8.51 10.98
C ILE A 3 -13.29 -8.19 10.24
N GLN A 4 -12.18 -8.68 10.77
CA GLN A 4 -10.92 -8.72 10.05
C GLN A 4 -10.92 -9.97 9.19
N LEU A 5 -10.83 -9.79 7.88
CA LEU A 5 -10.63 -10.88 6.93
C LEU A 5 -9.14 -11.02 6.65
N THR A 6 -8.62 -12.24 6.51
CA THR A 6 -7.20 -12.46 6.21
C THR A 6 -7.05 -13.59 5.20
N TRP A 7 -6.33 -13.30 4.11
CA TRP A 7 -6.02 -14.26 3.05
C TRP A 7 -4.73 -13.85 2.33
N GLU A 8 -4.11 -14.81 1.67
CA GLU A 8 -3.06 -14.58 0.68
C GLU A 8 -3.71 -14.47 -0.69
N ASP A 9 -3.45 -13.37 -1.39
CA ASP A 9 -3.99 -13.13 -2.73
C ASP A 9 -3.43 -14.18 -3.72
N PRO A 10 -4.29 -14.95 -4.41
CA PRO A 10 -3.84 -16.08 -5.21
C PRO A 10 -3.07 -15.69 -6.47
N GLU A 11 -3.18 -14.43 -6.92
CA GLU A 11 -2.47 -13.93 -8.11
C GLU A 11 -1.12 -13.33 -7.73
N THR A 12 -1.07 -12.58 -6.63
CA THR A 12 0.09 -11.77 -6.24
C THR A 12 0.91 -12.36 -5.08
N GLY A 13 0.36 -13.30 -4.32
CA GLY A 13 0.94 -13.79 -3.07
C GLY A 13 0.90 -12.77 -1.91
N GLU A 14 0.26 -11.61 -2.10
CA GLU A 14 0.21 -10.57 -1.07
C GLU A 14 -0.77 -10.96 0.04
N LEU A 15 -0.32 -10.86 1.29
CA LEU A 15 -1.18 -11.07 2.45
C LEU A 15 -2.11 -9.86 2.67
N LYS A 16 -3.41 -10.04 2.44
CA LYS A 16 -4.46 -9.03 2.64
C LYS A 16 -5.11 -9.20 4.02
N LYS A 17 -5.39 -8.07 4.69
CA LYS A 17 -5.99 -8.01 6.04
C LYS A 17 -7.06 -6.92 6.24
N PRO A 18 -8.06 -6.74 5.36
CA PRO A 18 -9.04 -5.68 5.53
C PRO A 18 -9.93 -5.91 6.75
N VAL A 19 -10.38 -4.81 7.33
CA VAL A 19 -11.31 -4.78 8.47
C VAL A 19 -12.59 -4.11 8.02
N LEU A 20 -13.70 -4.87 8.02
CA LEU A 20 -14.99 -4.45 7.47
C LEU A 20 -16.09 -4.56 8.52
N ARG A 21 -17.16 -3.76 8.37
CA ARG A 21 -18.33 -3.84 9.25
C ARG A 21 -19.30 -4.90 8.74
N PRO A 22 -19.81 -5.80 9.59
CA PRO A 22 -20.90 -6.70 9.20
C PRO A 22 -22.21 -5.89 9.00
N PRO A 23 -23.10 -6.33 8.09
CA PRO A 23 -22.95 -7.46 7.17
C PRO A 23 -21.94 -7.20 6.04
N ILE A 24 -21.25 -8.25 5.58
CA ILE A 24 -20.27 -8.18 4.47
C ILE A 24 -20.78 -8.99 3.29
N ALA A 25 -21.07 -8.34 2.17
CA ALA A 25 -21.36 -9.01 0.91
C ALA A 25 -20.05 -9.29 0.16
N VAL A 26 -19.87 -10.54 -0.26
CA VAL A 26 -18.71 -11.01 -1.01
C VAL A 26 -19.13 -11.34 -2.43
N GLY A 27 -18.36 -10.89 -3.42
CA GLY A 27 -18.60 -11.26 -4.81
C GLY A 27 -17.60 -10.66 -5.77
N ARG A 28 -17.82 -10.89 -7.08
CA ARG A 28 -16.90 -10.45 -8.14
C ARG A 28 -17.15 -9.03 -8.64
N GLU A 29 -18.39 -8.54 -8.56
CA GLU A 29 -18.80 -7.27 -9.17
C GLU A 29 -19.47 -6.39 -8.12
N ASN A 30 -18.90 -5.22 -7.84
CA ASN A 30 -19.37 -4.32 -6.79
C ASN A 30 -20.85 -3.91 -6.97
N ASP A 31 -21.25 -3.62 -8.21
CA ASP A 31 -22.61 -3.13 -8.55
C ASP A 31 -23.69 -4.21 -8.37
N HIS A 32 -23.30 -5.47 -8.22
CA HIS A 32 -24.19 -6.59 -7.93
C HIS A 32 -24.30 -6.89 -6.42
N LEU A 33 -23.48 -6.24 -5.60
CA LEU A 33 -23.54 -6.40 -4.15
C LEU A 33 -24.59 -5.43 -3.58
N PRO A 34 -25.44 -5.89 -2.65
CA PRO A 34 -26.48 -5.05 -2.08
C PRO A 34 -25.88 -3.95 -1.21
N GLU A 35 -26.24 -2.69 -1.45
CA GLU A 35 -25.78 -1.58 -0.59
C GLU A 35 -26.43 -1.60 0.80
N HIS A 36 -27.67 -2.09 0.88
CA HIS A 36 -28.49 -2.12 2.08
C HIS A 36 -29.12 -3.50 2.28
N LEU A 37 -29.10 -3.99 3.52
CA LEU A 37 -29.77 -5.21 3.94
C LEU A 37 -30.49 -4.96 5.26
N ALA A 38 -31.80 -5.20 5.30
CA ALA A 38 -32.64 -4.97 6.49
C ALA A 38 -32.46 -3.57 7.12
N GLY A 39 -32.30 -2.53 6.29
CA GLY A 39 -32.11 -1.14 6.73
C GLY A 39 -30.69 -0.81 7.22
N GLN A 40 -29.73 -1.73 7.13
CA GLN A 40 -28.34 -1.53 7.49
C GLN A 40 -27.46 -1.44 6.24
N SER A 41 -26.42 -0.59 6.27
CA SER A 41 -25.40 -0.53 5.21
C SER A 41 -24.56 -1.81 5.21
N VAL A 42 -24.24 -2.30 4.01
CA VAL A 42 -23.48 -3.53 3.80
C VAL A 42 -22.05 -3.17 3.36
N SER A 43 -21.04 -3.79 3.97
CA SER A 43 -19.67 -3.67 3.48
C SER A 43 -19.45 -4.61 2.30
N HIS A 44 -18.67 -4.17 1.31
CA HIS A 44 -18.39 -4.97 0.11
C HIS A 44 -16.97 -5.55 0.17
N LEU A 45 -16.84 -6.83 -0.16
CA LEU A 45 -15.58 -7.48 -0.44
C LEU A 45 -15.60 -7.99 -1.87
N VAL A 46 -14.83 -7.32 -2.73
CA VAL A 46 -14.72 -7.68 -4.15
C VAL A 46 -13.52 -8.60 -4.35
N LEU A 47 -13.76 -9.79 -4.90
CA LEU A 47 -12.75 -10.80 -5.23
C LEU A 47 -12.81 -11.10 -6.73
N LEU A 48 -11.72 -10.83 -7.44
CA LEU A 48 -11.69 -10.86 -8.90
C LEU A 48 -11.29 -12.24 -9.43
N ASP A 49 -12.23 -13.18 -9.48
CA ASP A 49 -11.98 -14.48 -10.10
C ASP A 49 -13.26 -15.06 -10.75
N LYS A 50 -13.13 -15.70 -11.91
CA LYS A 50 -14.26 -16.24 -12.69
C LYS A 50 -15.08 -17.31 -11.94
N GLU A 51 -14.48 -18.01 -10.98
CA GLU A 51 -15.17 -18.99 -10.12
C GLU A 51 -16.07 -18.31 -9.08
N ILE A 52 -15.96 -16.99 -8.93
CA ILE A 52 -16.73 -16.19 -7.98
C ILE A 52 -17.93 -15.57 -8.68
N SER A 53 -19.13 -15.91 -8.18
CA SER A 53 -20.37 -15.27 -8.60
C SER A 53 -20.38 -13.77 -8.28
N ARG A 54 -21.12 -12.99 -9.07
CA ARG A 54 -21.24 -11.53 -8.94
C ARG A 54 -21.63 -11.11 -7.52
N TYR A 55 -22.59 -11.82 -6.93
CA TYR A 55 -22.86 -11.86 -5.49
C TYR A 55 -22.75 -13.31 -5.03
N HIS A 56 -21.66 -13.64 -4.34
CA HIS A 56 -21.27 -15.01 -4.02
C HIS A 56 -21.76 -15.45 -2.64
N ALA A 57 -21.50 -14.64 -1.61
CA ALA A 57 -21.82 -15.00 -0.24
C ALA A 57 -22.07 -13.77 0.61
N LEU A 58 -22.72 -13.97 1.76
CA LEU A 58 -22.96 -12.95 2.77
C LEU A 58 -22.41 -13.44 4.10
N ILE A 59 -21.54 -12.65 4.71
CA ILE A 59 -21.02 -12.88 6.06
C ILE A 59 -21.78 -11.97 7.03
N THR A 60 -22.39 -12.56 8.05
CA THR A 60 -23.13 -11.83 9.08
C THR A 60 -22.64 -12.20 10.48
N VAL A 61 -23.04 -11.40 11.47
CA VAL A 61 -22.74 -11.65 12.88
C VAL A 61 -24.05 -11.57 13.65
N ALA A 62 -24.32 -12.58 14.47
CA ALA A 62 -25.40 -12.56 15.45
C ALA A 62 -24.89 -13.17 16.76
N ASN A 63 -25.18 -12.55 17.90
CA ASN A 63 -24.74 -13.02 19.22
C ASN A 63 -23.24 -13.35 19.29
N THR A 64 -22.38 -12.51 18.68
CA THR A 64 -20.92 -12.70 18.56
C THR A 64 -20.45 -13.94 17.76
N GLN A 65 -21.38 -14.68 17.16
CA GLN A 65 -21.12 -15.80 16.27
C GLN A 65 -21.10 -15.33 14.82
N LEU A 66 -20.11 -15.81 14.05
CA LEU A 66 -20.02 -15.58 12.60
C LEU A 66 -20.90 -16.57 11.85
N TYR A 67 -21.56 -16.07 10.82
CA TYR A 67 -22.38 -16.86 9.91
C TYR A 67 -22.03 -16.54 8.46
N ILE A 68 -22.12 -17.54 7.60
CA ILE A 68 -22.02 -17.37 6.16
C ILE A 68 -23.26 -17.95 5.47
N THR A 69 -23.74 -17.20 4.48
CA THR A 69 -24.83 -17.63 3.58
C THR A 69 -24.28 -17.68 2.17
N ASP A 70 -24.27 -18.88 1.57
CA ASP A 70 -23.83 -19.08 0.19
C ASP A 70 -24.96 -18.75 -0.79
N ARG A 71 -24.64 -18.01 -1.85
CA ARG A 71 -25.53 -17.61 -2.95
C ARG A 71 -24.92 -17.92 -4.32
N SER A 72 -23.82 -18.65 -4.34
CA SER A 72 -22.99 -18.82 -5.53
C SER A 72 -23.36 -20.03 -6.38
N ALA A 73 -22.88 -20.04 -7.62
CA ALA A 73 -23.04 -21.17 -8.53
C ALA A 73 -22.10 -22.34 -8.17
N ASN A 74 -20.84 -22.04 -7.83
CA ASN A 74 -19.80 -23.04 -7.57
C ASN A 74 -19.77 -23.50 -6.10
N GLY A 75 -20.35 -22.69 -5.22
CA GLY A 75 -20.51 -22.91 -3.80
C GLY A 75 -19.37 -22.37 -2.94
N THR A 76 -19.69 -22.22 -1.66
CA THR A 76 -18.74 -21.83 -0.61
C THR A 76 -18.34 -23.06 0.23
N PHE A 77 -17.11 -23.09 0.73
CA PHE A 77 -16.60 -24.22 1.51
C PHE A 77 -16.05 -23.76 2.86
N ILE A 78 -16.26 -24.55 3.91
CA ILE A 78 -15.66 -24.38 5.24
C ILE A 78 -14.72 -25.57 5.47
N ASN A 79 -13.44 -25.32 5.72
CA ASN A 79 -12.42 -26.34 5.98
C ASN A 79 -12.43 -27.46 4.92
N GLY A 80 -12.55 -27.08 3.65
CA GLY A 80 -12.57 -28.00 2.51
C GLY A 80 -13.92 -28.68 2.22
N ARG A 81 -14.93 -28.54 3.08
CA ARG A 81 -16.27 -29.11 2.86
C ARG A 81 -17.24 -28.06 2.32
N LYS A 82 -17.96 -28.39 1.25
CA LYS A 82 -18.99 -27.50 0.68
C LYS A 82 -20.09 -27.28 1.72
N ILE A 83 -20.48 -26.03 1.93
CA ILE A 83 -21.55 -25.72 2.88
C ILE A 83 -22.91 -26.09 2.30
N ARG A 84 -23.87 -26.41 3.18
CA ARG A 84 -25.25 -26.70 2.75
C ARG A 84 -26.00 -25.38 2.51
N SER A 85 -27.07 -25.44 1.72
CA SER A 85 -27.96 -24.30 1.51
C SER A 85 -28.45 -23.71 2.84
N GLY A 86 -28.54 -22.38 2.91
CA GLY A 86 -28.96 -21.65 4.09
C GLY A 86 -27.80 -21.01 4.86
N ILE A 87 -28.08 -20.60 6.10
CA ILE A 87 -27.15 -19.88 6.97
C ILE A 87 -26.33 -20.90 7.77
N GLN A 88 -25.00 -20.82 7.70
CA GLN A 88 -24.09 -21.75 8.37
C GLN A 88 -23.17 -21.00 9.33
N PRO A 89 -23.06 -21.43 10.60
CA PRO A 89 -22.11 -20.86 11.55
C PRO A 89 -20.68 -21.31 11.22
N PHE A 90 -19.70 -20.45 11.50
CA PHE A 90 -18.28 -20.80 11.43
C PHE A 90 -17.46 -20.01 12.45
N SER A 91 -16.27 -20.50 12.79
CA SER A 91 -15.37 -19.90 13.80
C SER A 91 -14.23 -19.13 13.15
N SER A 92 -13.54 -18.29 13.93
CA SER A 92 -12.35 -17.58 13.45
C SER A 92 -11.15 -18.48 13.13
N LYS A 93 -11.18 -19.73 13.59
CA LYS A 93 -10.19 -20.75 13.25
C LYS A 93 -10.52 -21.49 11.95
N ASP A 94 -11.72 -21.30 11.41
CA ASP A 94 -12.13 -21.96 10.18
C ASP A 94 -11.63 -21.21 8.96
N THR A 95 -11.31 -21.97 7.92
CA THR A 95 -10.97 -21.43 6.60
C THR A 95 -12.18 -21.49 5.68
N LEU A 96 -12.67 -20.32 5.30
CA LEU A 96 -13.62 -20.16 4.21
C LEU A 96 -12.89 -20.26 2.88
N ARG A 97 -13.41 -21.04 1.95
CA ARG A 97 -12.94 -21.04 0.56
C ARG A 97 -14.04 -20.56 -0.38
N ILE A 98 -13.74 -19.50 -1.12
CA ILE A 98 -14.60 -18.84 -2.10
C ILE A 98 -13.77 -18.73 -3.38
N GLY A 99 -14.09 -19.54 -4.39
CA GLY A 99 -13.22 -19.73 -5.57
C GLY A 99 -11.80 -20.15 -5.16
N PRO A 100 -10.75 -19.45 -5.64
CA PRO A 100 -9.36 -19.71 -5.26
C PRO A 100 -8.96 -19.14 -3.89
N TYR A 101 -9.76 -18.24 -3.30
CA TYR A 101 -9.40 -17.52 -2.08
C TYR A 101 -9.65 -18.38 -0.84
N LYS A 102 -8.64 -18.47 0.03
CA LYS A 102 -8.72 -19.12 1.36
C LYS A 102 -8.70 -18.03 2.43
N ILE A 103 -9.87 -17.73 2.99
CA ILE A 103 -10.11 -16.57 3.86
C ILE A 103 -10.39 -17.06 5.28
N THR A 104 -9.72 -16.45 6.25
CA THR A 104 -10.08 -16.55 7.67
C THR A 104 -10.76 -15.27 8.12
N ALA A 105 -11.74 -15.36 9.02
CA ALA A 105 -12.49 -14.20 9.49
C ALA A 105 -12.42 -14.10 11.02
N THR A 106 -11.87 -13.02 11.55
CA THR A 106 -11.73 -12.78 12.99
C THR A 106 -12.61 -11.62 13.41
N LEU A 107 -13.47 -11.83 14.41
CA LEU A 107 -14.26 -10.77 15.01
C LEU A 107 -13.35 -9.81 15.81
N LYS A 108 -13.51 -8.51 15.61
CA LYS A 108 -12.79 -7.43 16.31
C LYS A 108 -13.78 -6.46 16.90
N ARG A 109 -13.57 -6.01 18.14
CA ARG A 109 -14.35 -4.90 18.71
C ARG A 109 -13.66 -3.57 18.39
N GLU A 110 -14.43 -2.48 18.40
CA GLU A 110 -13.94 -1.11 18.19
C GLU A 110 -12.71 -0.80 19.05
N ASN A 111 -12.79 -1.16 20.33
CA ASN A 111 -11.71 -0.95 21.29
C ASN A 111 -10.46 -1.77 20.93
N ASP A 112 -10.61 -2.96 20.34
CA ASP A 112 -9.49 -3.82 19.97
C ASP A 112 -8.76 -3.27 18.72
N LEU A 113 -9.45 -2.52 17.86
CA LEU A 113 -8.84 -1.83 16.71
C LEU A 113 -8.03 -0.61 17.16
N ASN A 114 -8.51 0.12 18.17
CA ASN A 114 -7.81 1.26 18.74
C ASN A 114 -6.70 0.83 19.72
N ALA A 115 -6.79 -0.36 20.31
CA ALA A 115 -5.81 -0.92 21.24
C ALA A 115 -4.46 -1.26 20.60
N THR A 116 -4.40 -1.49 19.28
CA THR A 116 -3.11 -1.60 18.55
C THR A 116 -2.40 -0.25 18.45
N ALA A 117 -3.12 0.87 18.59
CA ALA A 117 -2.56 2.21 18.66
C ALA A 117 -2.29 2.68 20.11
N GLN A 118 -2.76 1.96 21.14
CA GLN A 118 -2.67 2.39 22.55
C GLN A 118 -1.91 1.44 23.49
N ASN A 119 -1.52 0.24 23.07
CA ASN A 119 -0.69 -0.67 23.88
C ASN A 119 0.76 -0.70 23.41
N PHE A 120 1.43 0.46 23.42
CA PHE A 120 2.89 0.53 23.40
C PHE A 120 3.49 0.70 24.81
N ASP A 121 2.67 0.78 25.87
CA ASP A 121 3.11 1.25 27.20
C ASP A 121 2.71 0.36 28.39
N GLN A 122 2.52 -0.95 28.22
CA GLN A 122 2.35 -1.84 29.38
C GLN A 122 3.27 -3.07 29.33
N THR A 123 4.58 -2.80 29.30
CA THR A 123 5.57 -3.69 29.92
C THR A 123 6.07 -3.04 31.20
N SER A 124 5.22 -2.98 32.23
CA SER A 124 5.65 -2.55 33.57
C SER A 124 4.66 -3.09 34.61
N LEU A 125 4.66 -4.42 34.78
CA LEU A 125 4.22 -4.99 36.03
C LEU A 125 5.29 -4.68 37.08
N LEU A 126 4.84 -3.98 38.13
CA LEU A 126 5.59 -3.48 39.29
C LEU A 126 6.12 -2.04 39.15
N GLY A 127 5.24 -1.10 39.48
CA GLY A 127 5.52 0.14 40.19
C GLY A 127 6.58 1.07 39.62
N GLU A 128 6.15 2.20 39.05
CA GLU A 128 6.42 3.48 39.71
C GLU A 128 5.60 4.61 39.12
N LYS A 129 5.49 5.66 39.93
CA LYS A 129 4.58 6.77 39.84
C LYS A 129 4.93 7.73 38.70
N SER A 130 3.85 8.28 38.13
CA SER A 130 3.64 9.72 37.91
C SER A 130 4.32 10.46 36.75
N VAL A 131 3.49 11.31 36.14
CA VAL A 131 3.76 12.62 35.52
C VAL A 131 3.93 12.68 34.00
N THR A 132 2.83 13.13 33.38
CA THR A 132 2.65 14.10 32.28
C THR A 132 3.69 14.20 31.17
N ASN A 133 3.25 14.09 29.91
CA ASN A 133 3.18 15.25 29.01
C ASN A 133 2.57 14.91 27.63
N SER A 134 1.73 15.86 27.17
CA SER A 134 1.50 16.26 25.77
C SER A 134 1.13 15.23 24.69
N LEU A 135 0.00 15.50 24.01
CA LEU A 135 -0.30 15.03 22.65
C LEU A 135 0.90 15.20 21.70
N PRO A 136 1.09 14.27 20.74
CA PRO A 136 1.13 14.73 19.36
C PRO A 136 0.29 13.90 18.38
N LYS A 137 -0.39 14.68 17.55
CA LYS A 137 -1.15 14.35 16.34
C LYS A 137 -0.18 13.99 15.20
N ASN A 138 -0.19 12.76 14.72
CA ASN A 138 0.61 12.29 13.59
C ASN A 138 -0.26 12.05 12.34
N LYS A 139 -0.25 13.06 11.46
CA LYS A 139 -0.25 12.87 9.99
C LYS A 139 1.18 12.45 9.56
N PRO A 140 1.37 11.77 8.41
CA PRO A 140 2.46 10.80 8.23
C PRO A 140 3.86 11.41 8.10
N VAL A 141 4.81 10.84 8.87
CA VAL A 141 6.26 11.12 8.93
C VAL A 141 7.03 10.71 7.65
N VAL A 142 6.32 10.37 6.57
CA VAL A 142 6.91 9.78 5.35
C VAL A 142 7.67 10.81 4.47
N TRP A 143 7.63 12.11 4.78
CA TRP A 143 8.29 13.13 3.95
C TRP A 143 9.74 13.50 4.32
N LEU A 144 10.30 13.03 5.45
CA LEU A 144 11.64 13.47 5.86
C LEU A 144 12.79 12.70 5.17
N ILE A 145 12.56 11.44 4.81
CA ILE A 145 13.60 10.58 4.21
C ILE A 145 13.93 11.05 2.78
N GLY A 146 12.92 11.53 2.03
CA GLY A 146 13.11 12.04 0.68
C GLY A 146 13.98 13.31 0.60
N LEU A 147 13.89 14.20 1.61
CA LEU A 147 14.63 15.46 1.63
C LEU A 147 16.13 15.25 1.98
N VAL A 148 16.43 14.29 2.85
CA VAL A 148 17.82 13.91 3.20
C VAL A 148 18.53 13.26 2.01
N VAL A 149 17.85 12.42 1.23
CA VAL A 149 18.43 11.80 0.01
C VAL A 149 18.65 12.83 -1.11
N LEU A 150 17.76 13.83 -1.24
CA LEU A 150 17.86 14.87 -2.27
C LEU A 150 19.00 15.88 -2.00
N LEU A 151 19.37 16.10 -0.74
CA LEU A 151 20.54 16.91 -0.36
C LEU A 151 21.88 16.19 -0.58
N ILE A 152 21.93 14.87 -0.45
CA ILE A 152 23.17 14.09 -0.68
C ILE A 152 23.49 13.98 -2.19
N MET A 153 22.46 13.97 -3.06
CA MET A 153 22.62 13.93 -4.52
C MET A 153 22.96 15.30 -5.16
N GLY A 154 22.84 16.41 -4.43
CA GLY A 154 22.97 17.77 -4.97
C GLY A 154 24.36 18.42 -4.89
N VAL A 155 25.32 17.85 -4.15
CA VAL A 155 26.64 18.49 -3.92
C VAL A 155 27.79 17.80 -4.68
N GLY A 156 27.62 16.55 -5.10
CA GLY A 156 28.69 15.77 -5.75
C GLY A 156 29.07 16.24 -7.16
N THR A 157 28.18 16.93 -7.86
CA THR A 157 28.37 17.32 -9.27
C THR A 157 28.99 18.68 -9.49
N TRP A 158 29.13 19.54 -8.47
CA TRP A 158 29.73 20.88 -8.67
C TRP A 158 31.24 20.94 -8.41
N PHE A 159 31.85 19.94 -7.76
CA PHE A 159 33.25 20.03 -7.32
C PHE A 159 34.29 19.59 -8.37
N VAL A 160 33.89 18.99 -9.48
CA VAL A 160 34.83 18.42 -10.47
C VAL A 160 35.24 19.41 -11.58
N VAL A 161 34.52 20.52 -11.76
CA VAL A 161 34.79 21.46 -12.87
C VAL A 161 35.66 22.66 -12.46
N SER A 162 35.86 22.93 -11.17
CA SER A 162 36.65 24.10 -10.73
C SER A 162 38.15 23.84 -10.56
N GLY A 163 38.60 22.59 -10.63
CA GLY A 163 40.02 22.22 -10.46
C GLY A 163 40.83 22.15 -11.76
N LEU A 164 40.24 22.48 -12.92
CA LEU A 164 40.85 22.26 -14.25
C LEU A 164 41.25 23.56 -15.00
N LEU A 165 41.22 24.73 -14.35
CA LEU A 165 41.58 26.01 -15.00
C LEU A 165 42.76 26.76 -14.37
N GLU A 166 43.63 26.07 -13.62
CA GLU A 166 44.86 26.66 -13.08
C GLU A 166 46.15 26.03 -13.59
N GLY A 167 46.07 25.15 -14.60
CA GLY A 167 47.21 24.39 -15.09
C GLY A 167 48.01 24.99 -16.26
N LEU A 168 47.56 26.06 -16.94
CA LEU A 168 48.21 26.49 -18.19
C LEU A 168 48.43 28.01 -18.25
N LYS A 169 49.38 28.48 -17.45
CA LYS A 169 50.20 29.64 -17.82
C LYS A 169 51.50 29.15 -18.47
N PRO A 170 51.72 29.34 -19.77
CA PRO A 170 53.06 29.43 -20.32
C PRO A 170 53.46 30.89 -20.49
N GLY A 171 54.68 31.18 -20.03
CA GLY A 171 55.36 32.46 -20.21
C GLY A 171 55.80 32.73 -21.65
N MET A 172 56.27 33.96 -21.82
CA MET A 172 56.82 34.59 -23.02
C MET A 172 57.82 33.72 -23.80
N GLN A 173 57.83 33.82 -25.14
CA GLN A 173 58.89 34.49 -25.92
C GLN A 173 58.73 34.21 -27.44
N ASP A 174 59.34 35.13 -28.19
CA ASP A 174 59.43 35.31 -29.64
C ASP A 174 59.54 34.03 -30.48
N GLU A 175 58.93 34.02 -31.68
CA GLU A 175 59.74 33.79 -32.89
C GLU A 175 59.03 34.28 -34.17
N LYS A 176 59.81 35.06 -34.92
CA LYS A 176 59.62 35.60 -36.26
C LYS A 176 59.39 34.49 -37.28
N ASN A 177 58.41 34.62 -38.18
CA ASN A 177 58.62 34.09 -39.52
C ASN A 177 57.97 34.94 -40.63
N ASP A 178 58.89 35.47 -41.41
CA ASP A 178 58.76 36.16 -42.67
C ASP A 178 58.53 35.10 -43.76
N SER A 179 57.56 35.30 -44.67
CA SER A 179 57.62 34.82 -46.06
C SER A 179 56.29 35.08 -46.76
N SER A 180 56.30 36.23 -47.44
CA SER A 180 55.69 36.50 -48.73
C SER A 180 55.36 35.28 -49.61
N THR A 181 54.19 35.29 -50.24
CA THR A 181 54.01 35.24 -51.72
C THR A 181 52.54 35.61 -52.02
N ASN A 182 52.24 36.74 -52.68
CA ASN A 182 52.20 36.98 -54.14
C ASN A 182 51.25 35.98 -54.84
N LEU A 183 50.25 36.31 -55.66
CA LEU A 183 49.74 37.48 -56.40
C LEU A 183 48.19 37.27 -56.49
N GLU A 184 47.29 38.12 -57.00
CA GLU A 184 47.30 38.91 -58.22
C GLU A 184 45.94 39.63 -58.34
N ARG A 185 45.96 40.91 -58.77
CA ARG A 185 44.94 41.71 -59.52
C ARG A 185 43.45 41.64 -59.08
N VAL A 186 42.69 42.74 -59.04
CA VAL A 186 42.21 43.50 -60.21
C VAL A 186 41.51 44.79 -59.71
N VAL A 187 42.06 45.95 -60.09
CA VAL A 187 41.42 47.12 -60.73
C VAL A 187 40.37 47.99 -59.98
N HIS A 188 40.74 49.29 -59.86
CA HIS A 188 40.01 50.58 -59.99
C HIS A 188 38.63 50.73 -59.29
N ASN A 189 38.29 51.89 -58.73
CA ASN A 189 38.10 53.13 -59.49
C ASN A 189 37.92 54.34 -58.55
N SER A 190 38.69 55.40 -58.84
CA SER A 190 38.30 56.82 -58.90
C SER A 190 37.49 57.47 -57.78
#